data_AF-A0A1Y2I581-F1
#
_entry.id   AF-A0A1Y2I581-F1
#
_cell.length_a   1.000
_cell.length_b   1.000
_cell.length_c   1.000
_cell.angle_alpha   90.00
_cell.angle_beta   90.00
_cell.angle_gamma   90.00
#
_symmetry.space_group_name_H-M   'P 1'
#
loop_
_entity.id
_entity.type
_entity.pdbx_description
1 polymer ?
#
loop_
_entity_poly.entity_id
_entity_poly.type
_entity_poly.pdbx_seq_one_letter_code
_entity_poly.pdbx_strand_id
1 'polypeptide(L)'
;MRYPDEILPHIQLGIPDLVARGKAALDAGYSDDFVSLMVAGRAMSNDEEHRVFVSGYQNVEPARMEDCVLTGDFDSLIGFTPRLALRVPLSIYPVPSFKHTLRNPVHVSIPVHNGDGAAPTLVPAHHLGNICIATFGTRAQVRVLFPKIRAEGGTPKVTQTDLATLYD
;
A
#
# COMPACT_ATOMS: atom_id res chain seq x y z
N MET A 1 -1.83 44.17 -11.16
CA MET A 1 -1.57 42.79 -11.60
C MET A 1 -2.12 41.89 -10.50
N ARG A 2 -3.16 41.08 -10.76
CA ARG A 2 -3.73 40.17 -9.75
C ARG A 2 -2.79 38.98 -9.63
N TYR A 3 -2.05 38.90 -8.52
CA TYR A 3 -1.07 37.84 -8.35
C TYR A 3 -1.72 36.60 -7.74
N PRO A 4 -1.44 35.38 -8.22
CA PRO A 4 -2.10 34.15 -7.76
C PRO A 4 -2.04 33.93 -6.23
N ASP A 5 -1.02 34.46 -5.57
CA ASP A 5 -0.68 34.34 -4.15
C ASP A 5 -1.27 35.45 -3.25
N GLU A 6 -2.05 36.37 -3.81
CA GLU A 6 -2.70 37.44 -3.03
C GLU A 6 -3.60 36.88 -1.92
N ILE A 7 -3.48 37.46 -0.72
CA ILE A 7 -4.27 37.07 0.44
C ILE A 7 -5.65 37.70 0.32
N LEU A 8 -6.66 36.86 0.10
CA LEU A 8 -8.06 37.24 -0.01
C LEU A 8 -8.87 36.57 1.11
N PRO A 9 -10.00 37.16 1.53
CA PRO A 9 -10.97 36.43 2.34
C PRO A 9 -11.41 35.17 1.60
N HIS A 10 -11.79 34.12 2.33
CA HIS A 10 -12.12 32.84 1.73
C HIS A 10 -13.61 32.52 1.83
N ILE A 11 -14.10 31.75 0.86
CA ILE A 11 -15.37 31.06 0.91
C ILE A 11 -15.16 29.57 0.66
N GLN A 12 -16.02 28.75 1.25
CA GLN A 12 -16.03 27.31 1.03
C GLN A 12 -17.23 26.92 0.17
N LEU A 13 -16.97 26.13 -0.88
CA LEU A 13 -18.01 25.56 -1.74
C LEU A 13 -17.98 24.04 -1.70
N GLY A 14 -19.16 23.42 -1.78
CA GLY A 14 -19.26 22.00 -2.15
C GLY A 14 -19.05 21.81 -3.65
N ILE A 15 -18.81 20.56 -4.07
CA ILE A 15 -18.71 20.23 -5.51
C ILE A 15 -19.97 20.65 -6.29
N PRO A 16 -21.21 20.44 -5.81
CA PRO A 16 -22.40 20.88 -6.53
C PRO A 16 -22.44 22.39 -6.76
N ASP A 17 -22.08 23.18 -5.74
CA ASP A 17 -22.10 24.65 -5.80
C ASP A 17 -21.03 25.19 -6.74
N LEU A 18 -19.84 24.58 -6.74
CA LEU A 18 -18.77 24.89 -7.69
C LEU A 18 -19.23 24.62 -9.13
N VAL A 19 -19.83 23.45 -9.38
CA VAL A 19 -20.32 23.06 -10.71
C VAL A 19 -21.43 24.00 -11.17
N ALA A 20 -22.36 24.39 -10.29
CA ALA A 20 -23.43 25.32 -10.63
C ALA A 20 -22.87 26.70 -11.04
N ARG A 21 -21.91 27.23 -10.28
CA ARG A 21 -21.24 28.51 -10.61
C ARG A 21 -20.42 28.42 -11.90
N GLY A 22 -19.68 27.33 -12.08
CA GLY A 22 -18.89 27.08 -13.28
C GLY A 22 -19.76 26.95 -14.53
N LYS A 23 -20.87 26.22 -14.47
CA LYS A 23 -21.82 26.10 -15.59
C LYS A 23 -22.44 27.43 -15.99
N ALA A 24 -22.87 28.25 -15.02
CA ALA A 24 -23.42 29.56 -15.33
C ALA A 24 -22.40 30.46 -16.07
N ALA A 25 -21.14 30.44 -15.66
CA ALA A 25 -20.07 31.20 -16.33
C ALA A 25 -19.66 30.61 -17.69
N LEU A 26 -19.76 29.29 -17.85
CA LEU A 26 -19.54 28.58 -19.12
C LEU A 26 -20.63 28.92 -20.14
N ASP A 27 -21.90 28.85 -19.73
CA ASP A 27 -23.08 29.13 -20.56
C ASP A 27 -23.12 30.61 -21.00
N ALA A 28 -22.50 31.51 -20.23
CA ALA A 28 -22.28 32.90 -20.58
C ALA A 28 -21.16 33.16 -21.61
N GLY A 29 -20.56 32.10 -22.18
CA GLY A 29 -19.60 32.19 -23.29
C GLY A 29 -18.13 32.17 -22.89
N TYR A 30 -17.75 31.37 -21.88
CA TYR A 30 -16.37 31.25 -21.37
C TYR A 30 -15.81 32.59 -20.85
N SER A 31 -16.48 33.19 -19.86
CA SER A 31 -16.04 34.46 -19.27
C SER A 31 -14.70 34.35 -18.52
N ASP A 32 -14.03 35.48 -18.32
CA ASP A 32 -12.87 35.59 -17.44
C ASP A 32 -13.18 35.12 -16.00
N ASP A 33 -14.44 35.19 -15.59
CA ASP A 33 -14.91 34.67 -14.29
C ASP A 33 -14.86 33.14 -14.24
N PHE A 34 -15.13 32.46 -15.36
CA PHE A 34 -14.98 31.00 -15.44
C PHE A 34 -13.52 30.60 -15.25
N VAL A 35 -12.59 31.28 -15.93
CA VAL A 35 -11.15 31.04 -15.80
C VAL A 35 -10.68 31.37 -14.39
N SER A 36 -11.14 32.50 -13.83
CA SER A 36 -10.81 32.92 -12.47
C SER A 36 -11.28 31.92 -11.43
N LEU A 37 -12.49 31.36 -11.58
CA LEU A 37 -13.03 30.35 -10.69
C LEU A 37 -12.31 29.00 -10.84
N MET A 38 -12.26 28.46 -12.06
CA MET A 38 -11.83 27.09 -12.30
C MET A 38 -10.31 26.92 -12.27
N VAL A 39 -9.56 27.96 -12.62
CA VAL A 39 -8.08 27.90 -12.70
C VAL A 39 -7.44 28.63 -11.52
N ALA A 40 -7.93 29.81 -11.15
CA ALA A 40 -7.32 30.62 -10.08
C ALA A 40 -7.99 30.42 -8.71
N GLY A 41 -9.11 29.69 -8.64
CA GLY A 41 -9.86 29.48 -7.40
C GLY A 41 -10.39 30.79 -6.82
N ARG A 42 -10.88 31.70 -7.67
CA ARG A 42 -11.37 33.03 -7.27
C ARG A 42 -12.80 33.27 -7.74
N ALA A 43 -13.60 33.90 -6.89
CA ALA A 43 -14.94 34.31 -7.25
C ALA A 43 -15.33 35.60 -6.56
N MET A 44 -16.17 36.39 -7.23
CA MET A 44 -16.86 37.51 -6.59
C MET A 44 -17.96 36.98 -5.67
N SER A 45 -18.03 37.51 -4.45
CA SER A 45 -19.07 37.26 -3.47
C SER A 45 -19.37 38.58 -2.76
N ASN A 46 -20.61 39.07 -2.82
CA ASN A 46 -21.02 40.36 -2.24
C ASN A 46 -20.11 41.53 -2.65
N ASP A 47 -19.79 41.64 -3.94
CA ASP A 47 -18.91 42.67 -4.52
C ASP A 47 -17.45 42.65 -4.02
N GLU A 48 -17.05 41.60 -3.28
CA GLU A 48 -15.66 41.36 -2.87
C GLU A 48 -15.09 40.10 -3.56
N GLU A 49 -13.79 40.08 -3.87
CA GLU A 49 -13.12 38.91 -4.46
C GLU A 49 -12.67 37.97 -3.34
N HIS A 50 -13.07 36.69 -3.43
CA HIS A 50 -12.73 35.68 -2.44
C HIS A 50 -11.91 34.54 -3.04
N ARG A 51 -11.07 33.93 -2.19
CA ARG A 51 -10.48 32.62 -2.46
C ARG A 51 -11.50 31.52 -2.25
N VAL A 52 -11.65 30.66 -3.23
CA VAL A 52 -12.57 29.52 -3.19
C VAL A 52 -11.82 28.28 -2.74
N PHE A 53 -12.24 27.71 -1.62
CA PHE A 53 -11.84 26.37 -1.19
C PHE A 53 -12.97 25.39 -1.47
N VAL A 54 -12.63 24.26 -2.09
CA VAL A 54 -13.60 23.23 -2.43
C VAL A 54 -13.53 22.12 -1.40
N SER A 55 -14.64 21.89 -0.70
CA SER A 55 -14.79 20.74 0.18
C SER A 55 -15.52 19.64 -0.58
N GLY A 56 -14.80 18.57 -0.91
CA GLY A 56 -15.37 17.39 -1.55
C GLY A 56 -16.38 16.63 -0.68
N TYR A 57 -16.44 16.93 0.62
CA TYR A 57 -17.35 16.31 1.59
C TYR A 57 -18.52 17.21 1.97
N GLN A 58 -18.47 18.50 1.64
CA GLN A 58 -19.56 19.42 1.96
C GLN A 58 -20.82 19.04 1.18
N ASN A 59 -21.92 18.88 1.91
CA ASN A 59 -23.22 18.48 1.37
C ASN A 59 -23.24 17.08 0.70
N VAL A 60 -22.25 16.23 0.97
CA VAL A 60 -22.24 14.84 0.53
C VAL A 60 -22.73 13.96 1.67
N GLU A 61 -23.77 13.15 1.42
CA GLU A 61 -24.15 12.11 2.36
C GLU A 61 -23.03 11.05 2.42
N PRO A 62 -22.64 10.58 3.62
CA PRO A 62 -21.68 9.50 3.73
C PRO A 62 -22.17 8.29 2.91
N ALA A 63 -21.31 7.79 2.01
CA ALA A 63 -21.65 6.62 1.23
C ALA A 63 -21.96 5.45 2.16
N ARG A 64 -23.10 4.79 1.95
CA ARG A 64 -23.47 3.59 2.71
C ARG A 64 -22.58 2.46 2.21
N MET A 65 -22.16 1.56 3.11
CA MET A 65 -21.27 0.45 2.75
C MET A 65 -21.85 -0.42 1.61
N GLU A 66 -23.18 -0.50 1.52
CA GLU A 66 -23.93 -1.18 0.46
C GLU A 66 -23.78 -0.54 -0.93
N ASP A 67 -23.47 0.76 -1.00
CA ASP A 67 -23.24 1.52 -2.24
C ASP A 67 -21.75 1.63 -2.60
N CYS A 68 -20.87 1.09 -1.76
CA CYS A 68 -19.43 1.09 -1.95
C CYS A 68 -18.97 -0.21 -2.63
N VAL A 69 -18.27 -0.10 -3.75
CA VAL A 69 -17.53 -1.24 -4.34
C VAL A 69 -16.09 -1.17 -3.86
N LEU A 70 -15.67 -2.18 -3.08
CA LEU A 70 -14.27 -2.33 -2.70
C LEU A 70 -13.45 -2.70 -3.93
N THR A 71 -12.75 -1.72 -4.51
CA THR A 71 -11.74 -1.95 -5.54
C THR A 71 -10.36 -1.86 -4.89
N GLY A 72 -9.76 -3.00 -4.63
CA GLY A 72 -8.38 -3.11 -4.17
C GLY A 72 -7.75 -4.36 -4.75
N ASP A 73 -6.60 -4.21 -5.41
CA ASP A 73 -5.78 -5.34 -5.82
C ASP A 73 -4.91 -5.77 -4.64
N PHE A 74 -4.96 -7.06 -4.30
CA PHE A 74 -3.98 -7.65 -3.40
C PHE A 74 -2.76 -8.05 -4.22
N ASP A 75 -1.72 -7.22 -4.22
CA ASP A 75 -0.48 -7.49 -4.96
C ASP A 75 0.20 -8.80 -4.52
N SER A 76 0.04 -9.19 -3.25
CA SER A 76 0.55 -10.44 -2.68
C SER A 76 -0.13 -10.80 -1.36
N LEU A 77 -0.29 -12.11 -1.10
CA LEU A 77 -0.65 -12.66 0.20
C LEU A 77 0.56 -13.43 0.75
N ILE A 78 0.96 -13.14 1.99
CA ILE A 78 2.07 -13.82 2.66
C ILE A 78 1.54 -14.44 3.95
N GLY A 79 1.76 -15.75 4.12
CA GLY A 79 1.36 -16.50 5.30
C GLY A 79 2.53 -17.22 5.93
N PHE A 80 2.54 -17.29 7.26
CA PHE A 80 3.51 -18.05 8.04
C PHE A 80 2.76 -19.10 8.86
N THR A 81 3.19 -20.35 8.75
CA THR A 81 2.55 -21.48 9.41
C THR A 81 3.61 -22.53 9.74
N PRO A 82 3.54 -23.20 10.90
CA PRO A 82 4.42 -24.32 11.22
C PRO A 82 4.08 -25.60 10.42
N ARG A 83 2.97 -25.59 9.67
CA ARG A 83 2.48 -26.72 8.86
C ARG A 83 2.35 -26.34 7.40
N LEU A 84 2.59 -27.29 6.49
CA LEU A 84 2.29 -27.13 5.07
C LEU A 84 0.77 -27.21 4.85
N ALA A 85 0.11 -26.04 4.86
CA ALA A 85 -1.35 -25.93 4.78
C ALA A 85 -1.89 -25.83 3.33
N LEU A 86 -1.35 -26.64 2.42
CA LEU A 86 -1.71 -26.61 0.99
C LEU A 86 -2.32 -27.95 0.56
N ARG A 87 -3.45 -27.88 -0.15
CA ARG A 87 -4.15 -29.06 -0.73
C ARG A 87 -4.03 -29.13 -2.26
N VAL A 88 -3.12 -28.34 -2.83
CA VAL A 88 -2.89 -28.24 -4.27
C VAL A 88 -1.60 -28.98 -4.66
N PRO A 89 -1.48 -29.47 -5.90
CA PRO A 89 -0.23 -30.03 -6.39
C PRO A 89 0.92 -29.03 -6.29
N LEU A 90 2.06 -29.49 -5.77
CA LEU A 90 3.27 -28.70 -5.60
C LEU A 90 4.35 -29.18 -6.57
N SER A 91 5.05 -28.24 -7.21
CA SER A 91 6.33 -28.51 -7.87
C SER A 91 7.43 -28.34 -6.84
N ILE A 92 8.01 -29.45 -6.38
CA ILE A 92 9.05 -29.46 -5.36
C ILE A 92 10.42 -29.33 -6.02
N TYR A 93 11.30 -28.51 -5.45
CA TYR A 93 12.69 -28.38 -5.88
C TYR A 93 13.59 -29.27 -5.01
N PRO A 94 14.17 -30.35 -5.57
CA PRO A 94 15.11 -31.20 -4.82
C PRO A 94 16.38 -30.45 -4.42
N VAL A 95 16.76 -29.45 -5.23
CA VAL A 95 17.88 -28.54 -4.93
C VAL A 95 17.36 -27.12 -5.07
N PRO A 96 16.91 -26.49 -3.97
CA PRO A 96 16.27 -25.18 -4.01
C PRO A 96 17.29 -24.09 -4.38
N SER A 97 16.93 -23.22 -5.34
CA SER A 97 17.82 -22.14 -5.75
C SER A 97 17.86 -21.00 -4.73
N PHE A 98 19.07 -20.60 -4.31
CA PHE A 98 19.28 -19.42 -3.46
C PHE A 98 18.84 -18.11 -4.11
N LYS A 99 18.64 -18.08 -5.44
CA LYS A 99 18.05 -16.91 -6.13
C LYS A 99 16.64 -16.62 -5.65
N HIS A 100 15.92 -17.67 -5.23
CA HIS A 100 14.58 -17.54 -4.71
C HIS A 100 14.55 -17.33 -3.21
N THR A 101 15.65 -17.19 -2.48
CA THR A 101 15.60 -16.87 -1.02
C THR A 101 14.99 -15.48 -0.78
N LEU A 102 14.22 -15.33 0.29
CA LEU A 102 13.69 -14.05 0.73
C LEU A 102 14.84 -13.23 1.31
N ARG A 103 15.27 -12.20 0.57
CA ARG A 103 16.35 -11.28 0.96
C ARG A 103 15.86 -9.87 1.27
N ASN A 104 14.77 -9.48 0.63
CA ASN A 104 14.20 -8.15 0.73
C ASN A 104 13.17 -8.06 1.85
N PRO A 105 13.00 -6.87 2.47
CA PRO A 105 12.00 -6.66 3.49
C PRO A 105 10.59 -6.87 2.91
N VAL A 106 9.79 -7.65 3.64
CA VAL A 106 8.34 -7.86 3.38
C VAL A 106 7.48 -7.26 4.49
N HIS A 107 8.07 -6.44 5.37
CA HIS A 107 7.43 -5.80 6.52
C HIS A 107 6.67 -6.75 7.47
N VAL A 108 7.01 -8.04 7.46
CA VAL A 108 6.50 -9.02 8.42
C VAL A 108 7.62 -9.52 9.32
N SER A 109 7.36 -9.53 10.62
CA SER A 109 8.23 -10.09 11.66
C SER A 109 7.63 -11.35 12.25
N ILE A 110 8.47 -12.33 12.56
CA ILE A 110 8.09 -13.64 13.07
C ILE A 110 8.58 -13.77 14.51
N PRO A 111 7.74 -14.24 15.45
CA PRO A 111 8.18 -14.52 16.80
C PRO A 111 9.11 -15.74 16.81
N VAL A 112 10.33 -15.57 17.30
CA VAL A 112 11.28 -16.66 17.46
C VAL A 112 11.60 -16.89 18.94
N HIS A 113 11.44 -18.15 19.37
CA HIS A 113 11.73 -18.59 20.72
C HIS A 113 13.20 -18.98 20.83
N ASN A 114 13.91 -18.40 21.80
CA ASN A 114 15.35 -18.62 21.97
C ASN A 114 15.69 -19.81 22.89
N GLY A 115 14.71 -20.63 23.28
CA GLY A 115 14.93 -21.86 24.05
C GLY A 115 15.05 -21.69 25.57
N ASP A 116 15.35 -20.47 26.05
CA ASP A 116 15.67 -20.21 27.46
C ASP A 116 14.46 -19.80 28.33
N GLY A 117 13.24 -20.10 27.87
CA GLY A 117 12.01 -19.60 28.52
C GLY A 117 11.79 -18.08 28.41
N ALA A 118 12.71 -17.36 27.76
CA ALA A 118 12.59 -15.94 27.46
C ALA A 118 11.43 -15.65 26.48
N ALA A 119 10.87 -14.44 26.57
CA ALA A 119 9.84 -13.98 25.65
C ALA A 119 10.32 -14.07 24.18
N PRO A 120 9.43 -14.40 23.23
CA PRO A 120 9.81 -14.52 21.83
C PRO A 120 10.34 -13.19 21.30
N THR A 121 11.46 -13.24 20.58
CA THR A 121 11.98 -12.06 19.88
C THR A 121 11.30 -11.96 18.51
N LEU A 122 10.75 -10.79 18.17
CA LEU A 122 10.23 -10.54 16.83
C LEU A 122 11.40 -10.27 15.87
N VAL A 123 11.55 -11.13 14.86
CA VAL A 123 12.62 -11.01 13.87
C VAL A 123 12.01 -10.80 12.49
N PRO A 124 12.44 -9.79 11.71
CA PRO A 124 12.00 -9.63 10.33
C PRO A 124 12.21 -10.92 9.53
N ALA A 125 11.22 -11.37 8.77
CA ALA A 125 11.25 -12.68 8.10
C ALA A 125 12.46 -12.86 7.16
N HIS A 126 12.90 -11.78 6.51
CA HIS A 126 14.06 -11.76 5.61
C HIS A 126 15.43 -11.83 6.33
N HIS A 127 15.44 -11.66 7.66
CA HIS A 127 16.61 -11.89 8.52
C HIS A 127 16.69 -13.32 9.06
N LEU A 128 15.76 -14.20 8.68
CA LEU A 128 15.83 -15.62 8.99
C LEU A 128 16.29 -16.40 7.75
N GLY A 129 17.16 -17.39 7.96
CA GLY A 129 17.60 -18.30 6.91
C GLY A 129 16.38 -18.96 6.29
N ASN A 130 16.27 -18.92 4.96
CA ASN A 130 15.11 -19.49 4.29
C ASN A 130 15.45 -20.02 2.90
N ILE A 131 14.70 -21.04 2.49
CA ILE A 131 14.82 -21.68 1.18
C ILE A 131 13.43 -21.85 0.57
N CYS A 132 13.33 -21.64 -0.74
CA CYS A 132 12.10 -21.89 -1.50
C CYS A 132 12.08 -23.36 -1.91
N ILE A 133 11.25 -24.18 -1.26
CA ILE A 133 11.21 -25.63 -1.47
C ILE A 133 10.23 -26.06 -2.57
N ALA A 134 9.23 -25.23 -2.85
CA ALA A 134 8.22 -25.57 -3.84
C ALA A 134 7.54 -24.33 -4.43
N THR A 135 6.89 -24.53 -5.57
CA THR A 135 5.98 -23.56 -6.19
C THR A 135 4.62 -24.20 -6.50
N PHE A 136 3.60 -23.37 -6.61
CA PHE A 136 2.28 -23.77 -7.09
C PHE A 136 1.62 -22.63 -7.86
N GLY A 137 0.76 -22.99 -8.83
CA GLY A 137 0.19 -22.02 -9.76
C GLY A 137 1.29 -21.21 -10.47
N THR A 138 0.98 -19.95 -10.80
CA THR A 138 1.85 -19.12 -11.63
C THR A 138 2.86 -18.28 -10.85
N ARG A 139 2.53 -17.89 -9.61
CA ARG A 139 3.32 -16.92 -8.82
C ARG A 139 3.53 -17.32 -7.36
N ALA A 140 3.01 -18.45 -6.91
CA ALA A 140 3.07 -18.80 -5.50
C ALA A 140 4.30 -19.65 -5.15
N GLN A 141 4.86 -19.37 -3.97
CA GLN A 141 6.09 -19.97 -3.48
C GLN A 141 5.88 -20.49 -2.06
N VAL A 142 6.48 -21.64 -1.77
CA VAL A 142 6.50 -22.27 -0.45
C VAL A 142 7.92 -22.22 0.07
N ARG A 143 8.08 -21.65 1.26
CA ARG A 143 9.38 -21.42 1.88
C ARG A 143 9.47 -22.11 3.22
N VAL A 144 10.62 -22.71 3.49
CA VAL A 144 11.00 -23.15 4.83
C VAL A 144 11.88 -22.05 5.42
N LEU A 145 11.55 -21.63 6.65
CA LEU A 145 12.35 -20.70 7.44
C LEU A 145 13.04 -21.47 8.55
N PHE A 146 14.28 -21.10 8.85
CA PHE A 146 15.14 -21.69 9.86
C PHE A 146 15.39 -20.67 10.97
N PRO A 147 14.59 -20.64 12.04
CA PRO A 147 14.65 -19.57 13.01
C PRO A 147 15.94 -19.52 13.83
N LYS A 148 16.76 -20.57 13.81
CA LYS A 148 18.09 -20.60 14.44
C LYS A 148 19.21 -20.07 13.54
N ILE A 149 18.98 -19.99 12.23
CA ILE A 149 19.95 -19.46 11.27
C ILE A 149 19.61 -17.98 11.05
N ARG A 150 20.35 -17.09 11.71
CA ARG A 150 20.14 -15.63 11.67
C ARG A 150 21.46 -14.93 11.36
N ALA A 151 21.40 -13.76 10.74
CA ALA A 151 22.54 -12.88 10.60
C ALA A 151 22.23 -11.56 11.29
N GLU A 152 23.08 -11.15 12.22
CA GLU A 152 23.02 -9.81 12.79
C GLU A 152 23.49 -8.82 11.70
N GLY A 153 22.58 -8.00 11.19
CA GLY A 153 22.92 -6.97 10.20
C GLY A 153 22.98 -7.41 8.73
N GLY A 154 22.42 -8.57 8.36
CA GLY A 154 22.39 -9.00 6.96
C GLY A 154 21.36 -10.08 6.66
N THR A 155 21.26 -10.49 5.39
CA THR A 155 20.46 -11.65 5.00
C THR A 155 21.23 -12.93 5.37
N PRO A 156 20.74 -13.76 6.32
CA PRO A 156 21.36 -15.05 6.58
C PRO A 156 21.34 -15.91 5.32
N LYS A 157 22.47 -16.53 5.02
CA LYS A 157 22.59 -17.46 3.91
C LYS A 157 22.61 -18.88 4.47
N VAL A 158 21.57 -19.64 4.18
CA VAL A 158 21.64 -21.10 4.25
C VAL A 158 22.72 -21.52 3.25
N THR A 159 23.73 -22.26 3.70
CA THR A 159 24.84 -22.73 2.86
C THR A 159 24.48 -24.04 2.17
N GLN A 160 25.28 -24.47 1.18
CA GLN A 160 25.11 -25.80 0.61
C GLN A 160 25.34 -26.92 1.64
N THR A 161 26.23 -26.72 2.60
CA THR A 161 26.46 -27.65 3.71
C THR A 161 25.23 -27.77 4.62
N ASP A 162 24.56 -26.65 4.90
CA ASP A 162 23.31 -26.66 5.68
C ASP A 162 22.20 -27.40 4.93
N LEU A 163 22.14 -27.27 3.59
CA LEU A 163 21.20 -28.00 2.76
C LEU A 163 21.48 -29.50 2.73
N ALA A 164 22.75 -29.92 2.66
CA ALA A 164 23.10 -31.34 2.67
C ALA A 164 22.55 -32.03 3.93
N THR A 165 22.71 -31.39 5.10
CA THR A 165 22.15 -31.86 6.37
C THR A 165 20.62 -32.00 6.38
N LEU A 166 19.89 -31.27 5.52
CA LEU A 166 18.42 -31.35 5.44
C LEU A 166 17.95 -32.58 4.63
N TYR A 167 18.78 -33.08 3.72
CA TYR A 167 18.46 -34.19 2.82
C TYR A 167 19.10 -35.52 3.23
N ASP A 168 20.03 -35.51 4.19
CA ASP A 168 20.52 -36.70 4.89
C ASP A 168 19.52 -37.18 5.97
#